data_AF-A0A1S4EGR3-F1
#
_entry.id   AF-A0A1S4EGR3-F1
#
_cell.length_a   1.000
_cell.length_b   1.000
_cell.length_c   1.000
_cell.angle_alpha   90.00
_cell.angle_beta   90.00
_cell.angle_gamma   90.00
#
_symmetry.space_group_name_H-M   'P 1'
#
loop_
_entity.id
_entity.type
_entity.pdbx_description
1 polymer ?
#
loop_
_entity_poly.entity_id
_entity_poly.type
_entity_poly.pdbx_seq_one_letter_code
_entity_poly.pdbx_strand_id
1 'polypeptide(L)' 'MGARHAAGPVLTYLDSHCECAEGWLEPLLDRIARDNSTVVSPVIELIRDDDFALRFCRPQFIQIGGFSWSLEAG' A
#
# COMPACT_ATOMS: atom_id res chain seq x y z
N MET A 1 12.33 -14.58 2.67
CA MET A 1 13.78 -14.29 2.82
C MET A 1 14.04 -12.83 3.20
N GLY A 2 13.45 -11.85 2.50
CA GLY A 2 13.69 -10.42 2.77
C GLY A 2 13.50 -9.97 4.23
N ALA A 3 12.36 -10.32 4.85
CA ALA A 3 12.07 -9.96 6.24
C ALA A 3 13.15 -10.40 7.26
N ARG A 4 13.85 -11.52 7.02
CA ARG A 4 14.90 -12.02 7.92
C ARG A 4 16.19 -11.18 7.86
N HIS A 5 16.40 -10.44 6.78
CA HIS A 5 17.60 -9.63 6.57
C HIS A 5 17.37 -8.15 6.87
N ALA A 6 16.11 -7.73 7.03
CA ALA A 6 15.76 -6.36 7.35
C ALA A 6 16.08 -6.06 8.83
N ALA A 7 16.72 -4.91 9.07
CA ALA A 7 17.06 -4.43 10.41
C ALA A 7 16.13 -3.32 10.90
N GLY A 8 15.21 -2.83 10.04
CA GLY A 8 14.28 -1.77 10.38
C GLY A 8 13.20 -2.23 11.36
N PRO A 9 12.66 -1.31 12.19
CA PRO A 9 11.60 -1.64 13.16
C PRO A 9 10.25 -1.91 12.50
N VAL A 10 10.06 -1.46 11.25
CA VAL A 10 8.85 -1.66 10.44
C VAL A 10 9.28 -2.21 9.08
N LEU A 11 8.50 -3.16 8.55
CA LEU A 11 8.68 -3.68 7.20
C LEU A 11 7.61 -3.07 6.28
N THR A 12 8.06 -2.37 5.23
CA THR A 12 7.20 -1.86 4.17
C THR A 12 7.45 -2.67 2.90
N TYR A 13 6.43 -3.39 2.44
CA TYR A 13 6.51 -4.20 1.23
C TYR A 13 6.01 -3.39 0.03
N LEU A 14 6.75 -3.41 -1.06
CA LEU A 14 6.41 -2.77 -2.33
C LEU A 14 6.68 -3.75 -3.46
N ASP A 15 5.87 -3.69 -4.52
CA ASP A 15 6.17 -4.38 -5.77
C ASP A 15 7.33 -3.67 -6.49
N SER A 16 8.02 -4.41 -7.37
CA SER A 16 9.17 -3.88 -8.11
C SER A 16 8.82 -2.81 -9.16
N HIS A 17 7.53 -2.54 -9.35
CA HIS A 17 6.97 -1.66 -10.38
C HIS A 17 6.02 -0.60 -9.79
N CYS A 18 6.25 -0.18 -8.55
CA CYS A 18 5.52 0.93 -7.92
C CYS A 18 6.23 2.28 -8.11
N GLU A 19 5.45 3.36 -8.10
CA GLU A 19 5.96 4.72 -7.88
C GLU A 19 5.35 5.31 -6.61
N CYS A 20 6.17 5.99 -5.79
CA CYS A 20 5.75 6.52 -4.50
C CYS A 20 5.37 8.00 -4.61
N ALA A 21 4.17 8.36 -4.12
CA ALA A 21 3.76 9.75 -4.01
C ALA A 21 4.56 10.50 -2.91
N GLU A 22 4.63 11.82 -3.01
CA GLU A 22 5.21 12.65 -1.95
C GLU A 22 4.44 12.46 -0.63
N GLY A 23 5.16 12.24 0.47
CA GLY A 23 4.56 12.06 1.79
C GLY A 23 3.82 10.74 2.02
N TRP A 24 4.06 9.72 1.18
CA TRP A 24 3.34 8.44 1.27
C TRP A 24 3.65 7.62 2.54
N LEU A 25 4.84 7.81 3.14
CA LEU A 25 5.37 6.90 4.16
C LEU A 25 5.03 7.35 5.59
N GLU A 26 5.14 8.64 5.86
CA GLU A 26 4.98 9.23 7.19
C GLU A 26 3.61 8.94 7.82
N PRO A 27 2.47 9.04 7.09
CA PRO A 27 1.16 8.71 7.66
C PRO A 27 1.02 7.23 8.04
N LEU A 28 1.66 6.34 7.29
CA LEU A 28 1.64 4.90 7.55
C LEU A 28 2.45 4.56 8.80
N LEU A 29 3.67 5.12 8.90
CA LEU A 29 4.54 4.92 10.05
C LEU A 29 3.97 5.56 11.32
N ASP A 30 3.35 6.73 11.23
CA ASP A 30 2.67 7.37 12.37
C ASP A 30 1.57 6.48 12.94
N ARG A 31 0.77 5.83 12.08
CA ARG A 31 -0.30 4.93 12.54
C ARG A 31 0.25 3.70 13.28
N ILE A 32 1.36 3.12 12.80
CA ILE A 32 2.05 2.00 13.46
C ILE A 32 2.71 2.47 14.76
N ALA A 33 3.31 3.66 14.78
CA ALA A 33 3.96 4.22 15.97
C ALA A 33 2.97 4.40 17.13
N ARG A 34 1.70 4.73 16.84
CA ARG A 34 0.62 4.82 17.83
C ARG A 34 0.17 3.46 18.37
N ASP A 35 0.26 2.40 17.55
CA ASP A 35 -0.13 1.03 17.92
C ASP A 35 0.60 0.01 17.04
N ASN A 36 1.58 -0.68 17.63
CA ASN A 36 2.43 -1.64 16.92
C ASN A 36 1.70 -2.92 16.48
N SER A 37 0.46 -3.14 16.93
CA SER A 37 -0.38 -4.24 16.47
C SER A 37 -1.16 -3.91 15.19
N THR A 38 -1.15 -2.64 14.77
CA THR A 38 -1.84 -2.19 13.56
C THR A 38 -1.01 -2.48 12.30
N VAL A 39 -1.61 -3.19 11.34
CA VAL A 39 -1.08 -3.31 9.96
C VAL A 39 -1.79 -2.28 9.09
N VAL A 40 -1.02 -1.55 8.28
CA VAL A 40 -1.53 -0.45 7.44
C VAL A 40 -1.25 -0.72 5.96
N SER A 41 -2.10 -0.18 5.09
CA SER A 41 -1.93 -0.19 3.64
C SER A 41 -2.11 1.23 3.10
N PRO A 42 -1.28 1.69 2.15
CA PRO A 42 -1.58 2.89 1.39
C PRO A 42 -2.80 2.67 0.50
N VAL A 43 -3.38 3.77 0.01
CA VAL A 43 -4.23 3.74 -1.17
C VAL A 43 -3.34 3.44 -2.38
N ILE A 44 -3.71 2.43 -3.17
CA ILE A 44 -2.94 2.00 -4.35
C ILE A 44 -3.59 2.62 -5.59
N GLU A 45 -2.84 3.46 -6.28
CA GLU A 45 -3.28 4.12 -7.52
C GLU A 45 -2.84 3.33 -8.76
N LEU A 46 -3.60 3.44 -9.84
CA LEU A 46 -3.28 2.75 -11.08
C LEU A 46 -2.29 3.57 -11.91
N ILE A 47 -1.13 2.97 -12.20
CA ILE A 47 -0.22 3.40 -13.26
C ILE A 47 -0.53 2.54 -14.48
N ARG A 48 -0.92 3.18 -15.58
CA ARG A 48 -1.22 2.46 -16.82
C ARG A 48 0.05 1.89 -17.44
N ASP A 49 -0.04 0.69 -17.99
CA ASP A 49 1.07 -0.03 -18.62
C ASP A 49 1.42 0.49 -20.02
N ASP A 50 0.46 1.13 -20.70
CA ASP A 50 0.62 1.61 -22.08
C ASP A 50 1.23 3.01 -22.20
N ASP A 51 0.87 3.92 -21.28
CA ASP A 51 1.30 5.33 -21.32
C ASP A 51 1.95 5.83 -20.03
N PHE A 52 2.10 4.96 -19.01
CA PHE A 52 2.58 5.32 -17.66
C PHE A 52 1.77 6.45 -16.99
N ALA A 53 0.55 6.73 -17.47
CA ALA A 53 -0.27 7.76 -16.88
C ALA A 53 -0.81 7.30 -15.53
N LEU A 54 -0.60 8.12 -14.51
CA LEU A 54 -1.17 7.93 -13.18
C LEU A 54 -2.66 8.28 -13.19
N ARG A 55 -3.48 7.40 -12.61
CA ARG A 55 -4.92 7.59 -12.41
C ARG A 55 -5.23 7.67 -10.93
N PHE A 56 -5.47 8.88 -10.45
CA PHE A 56 -5.88 9.11 -9.06
C PHE A 56 -7.33 8.71 -8.83
N CYS A 57 -7.55 7.89 -7.81
CA CYS A 57 -8.88 7.59 -7.28
C CYS A 57 -9.42 8.84 -6.58
N ARG A 58 -10.67 9.21 -6.90
CA ARG A 58 -11.31 10.30 -6.17
C ARG A 58 -11.62 9.82 -4.74
N PRO A 59 -11.51 10.68 -3.71
CA PRO A 59 -11.73 10.28 -2.31
C PRO A 59 -13.07 9.56 -2.06
N GLN A 60 -14.11 9.94 -2.81
CA GLN A 60 -15.45 9.33 -2.74
C GLN A 60 -15.53 7.89 -3.26
N PHE A 61 -14.48 7.37 -3.89
CA PHE A 61 -14.40 6.04 -4.50
C PHE A 61 -13.33 5.16 -3.84
N ILE A 62 -12.81 5.54 -2.67
CA ILE A 62 -11.89 4.67 -1.92
C ILE A 62 -12.61 3.36 -1.59
N GLN A 63 -12.04 2.24 -2.04
CA GLN A 63 -12.57 0.91 -1.77
C GLN A 63 -11.92 0.32 -0.52
N ILE A 64 -12.68 -0.50 0.19
CA ILE A 64 -12.18 -1.34 1.28
C ILE A 64 -12.06 -2.75 0.71
N GLY A 65 -10.88 -3.37 0.91
CA GLY A 65 -10.61 -4.71 0.39
C GLY A 65 -11.64 -5.74 0.86
N GLY A 66 -12.07 -6.59 -0.07
CA GLY A 66 -12.99 -7.69 0.17
C GLY A 66 -12.56 -8.94 -0.60
N PHE A 67 -13.28 -10.04 -0.43
CA PHE A 67 -13.02 -11.26 -1.18
C PHE A 67 -14.31 -12.00 -1.55
N SER A 68 -14.28 -12.69 -2.69
CA SER A 68 -15.36 -13.56 -3.14
C SER A 68 -15.34 -14.92 -2.40
N TRP A 69 -16.43 -15.69 -2.46
CA TRP A 69 -16.45 -17.05 -1.90
C TRP A 69 -15.48 -18.02 -2.59
N SER A 70 -14.99 -17.66 -3.79
CA SER A 70 -13.91 -18.37 -4.48
C SER A 70 -12.52 -17.97 -3.98
N LEU A 71 -12.44 -17.14 -2.92
CA LEU A 71 -11.21 -16.58 -2.33
C LEU A 71 -10.44 -15.65 -3.27
N GLU A 72 -11.13 -14.98 -4.19
CA GLU A 72 -10.54 -13.93 -5.03
C GLU A 72 -10.64 -12.59 -4.31
N ALA A 73 -9.51 -11.88 -4.17
CA ALA A 73 -9.51 -10.52 -3.66
C ALA A 73 -10.15 -9.56 -4.68
N GLY A 74 -10.96 -8.62 -4.18
CA GLY A 74 -11.62 -7.58 -4.97
C GLY A 74 -11.01 -6.20 -4.79
#